data_AF-A0A3C1YLX5-F1
#
_entry.id   AF-A0A3C1YLX5-F1
#
_cell.length_a   1.000
_cell.length_b   1.000
_cell.length_c   1.000
_cell.angle_alpha   90.00
_cell.angle_beta   90.00
_cell.angle_gamma   90.00
#
_symmetry.space_group_name_H-M   'P 1'
#
loop_
_entity.id
_entity.type
_entity.pdbx_description
1 polymer ?
#
loop_
_entity_poly.entity_id
_entity_poly.type
_entity_poly.pdbx_seq_one_letter_code
_entity_poly.pdbx_strand_id
1 'polypeptide(L)'
;MQVVNVLKDYDTLIITGGRMDVKAIRRLLDDLEVMKSDKLNIIAVDGGIERADELGIKPTHIIGDFDTVDPDVLKRYMMDESIQVDSYRPEKDETDTELAADLCKRLESKKVLIIGALGGRMDHELSNIFLLEKFNQYGIMAAIA
;
A
#
# COMPACT_ATOMS: atom_id res chain seq x y z
N MET A 1 20.08 16.80 10.09
CA MET A 1 18.81 17.31 10.66
C MET A 1 17.76 17.69 9.61
N GLN A 2 18.12 17.96 8.33
CA GLN A 2 17.14 18.15 7.24
C GLN A 2 16.60 16.86 6.60
N VAL A 3 17.40 15.78 6.56
CA VAL A 3 17.00 14.50 5.90
C VAL A 3 15.83 13.80 6.60
N VAL A 4 15.72 13.93 7.93
CA VAL A 4 14.66 13.28 8.73
C VAL A 4 13.28 13.90 8.46
N ASN A 5 13.19 15.20 8.17
CA ASN A 5 11.92 15.84 7.80
C ASN A 5 11.43 15.40 6.41
N VAL A 6 12.31 14.97 5.51
CA VAL A 6 11.93 14.42 4.20
C VAL A 6 11.31 13.03 4.32
N LEU A 7 11.33 12.39 5.49
CA LEU A 7 10.76 11.04 5.69
C LEU A 7 9.51 11.03 6.57
N LYS A 8 8.98 12.18 7.01
CA LYS A 8 7.74 12.26 7.80
C LYS A 8 6.55 12.70 6.95
N ASP A 9 5.35 12.77 7.52
CA ASP A 9 4.17 13.37 6.88
C ASP A 9 3.66 12.59 5.65
N TYR A 10 3.73 11.25 5.69
CA TYR A 10 3.04 10.42 4.71
C TYR A 10 1.52 10.56 4.87
N ASP A 11 0.84 10.89 3.78
CA ASP A 11 -0.62 10.95 3.73
C ASP A 11 -1.24 9.65 3.18
N THR A 12 -0.41 8.76 2.65
CA THR A 12 -0.86 7.49 2.08
C THR A 12 0.13 6.37 2.39
N LEU A 13 -0.39 5.23 2.84
CA LEU A 13 0.34 3.98 3.06
C LEU A 13 -0.22 2.92 2.10
N ILE A 14 0.65 2.36 1.26
CA ILE A 14 0.34 1.19 0.44
C ILE A 14 0.97 -0.04 1.09
N ILE A 15 0.15 -1.06 1.33
CA ILE A 15 0.57 -2.34 1.89
C ILE A 15 0.45 -3.39 0.78
N THR A 16 1.57 -4.00 0.39
CA THR A 16 1.62 -5.06 -0.61
C THR A 16 2.00 -6.40 0.04
N GLY A 17 1.94 -7.51 -0.72
CA GLY A 17 2.07 -8.87 -0.17
C GLY A 17 3.49 -9.40 0.08
N GLY A 18 4.54 -8.66 -0.29
CA GLY A 18 5.92 -9.14 -0.16
C GLY A 18 6.36 -9.35 1.29
N ARG A 19 7.53 -9.99 1.45
CA ARG A 19 8.07 -10.37 2.76
C ARG A 19 8.44 -9.13 3.56
N MET A 20 8.00 -9.10 4.81
CA MET A 20 8.33 -8.04 5.76
C MET A 20 8.51 -8.59 7.18
N ASP A 21 9.36 -7.93 7.97
CA ASP A 21 9.40 -8.14 9.42
C ASP A 21 8.37 -7.20 10.07
N VAL A 22 7.28 -7.77 10.57
CA VAL A 22 6.15 -7.06 11.19
C VAL A 22 6.60 -6.13 12.32
N LYS A 23 7.58 -6.54 13.14
CA LYS A 23 8.07 -5.71 14.25
C LYS A 23 8.89 -4.53 13.73
N ALA A 24 9.74 -4.77 12.72
CA ALA A 24 10.52 -3.72 12.10
C ALA A 24 9.63 -2.68 11.40
N ILE A 25 8.60 -3.13 10.66
CA ILE A 25 7.63 -2.25 10.00
C ILE A 25 6.84 -1.44 11.00
N ARG A 26 6.31 -2.05 12.08
CA ARG A 26 5.58 -1.29 13.11
C ARG A 26 6.44 -0.17 13.70
N ARG A 27 7.70 -0.49 14.06
CA ARG A 27 8.65 0.51 14.56
C ARG A 27 8.91 1.61 13.55
N LEU A 28 9.07 1.26 12.27
CA LEU A 28 9.27 2.24 11.21
C LEU A 28 8.05 3.17 11.09
N LEU A 29 6.83 2.63 11.05
CA LEU A 29 5.61 3.44 10.95
C LEU A 29 5.47 4.40 12.15
N ASP A 30 5.87 3.96 13.35
CA ASP A 30 5.92 4.81 14.55
C ASP A 30 6.98 5.92 14.42
N ASP A 31 8.21 5.58 14.02
CA ASP A 31 9.33 6.52 13.87
C ASP A 31 9.04 7.60 12.80
N LEU A 32 8.31 7.22 11.75
CA LEU A 32 7.88 8.10 10.66
C LEU A 32 6.55 8.83 10.95
N GLU A 33 5.90 8.51 12.08
CA GLU A 33 4.62 9.09 12.51
C GLU A 33 3.48 8.93 11.49
N VAL A 34 3.54 7.89 10.64
CA VAL A 34 2.57 7.66 9.54
C VAL A 34 1.14 7.61 10.08
N MET A 35 0.95 6.84 11.16
CA MET A 35 -0.37 6.58 11.75
C MET A 35 -0.98 7.79 12.47
N LYS A 36 -0.26 8.93 12.58
CA LYS A 36 -0.76 10.16 13.21
C LYS A 36 -1.39 11.15 12.22
N SER A 37 -1.39 10.84 10.91
CA SER A 37 -1.95 11.71 9.89
C SER A 37 -3.49 11.67 9.88
N ASP A 38 -4.13 12.82 10.04
CA ASP A 38 -5.59 12.97 10.04
C ASP A 38 -6.26 12.60 8.69
N LYS A 39 -5.45 12.49 7.62
CA LYS A 39 -5.91 12.19 6.25
C LYS A 39 -5.26 10.93 5.69
N LEU A 40 -4.81 10.03 6.56
CA LEU A 40 -4.10 8.83 6.13
C LEU A 40 -5.00 7.90 5.30
N ASN A 41 -4.67 7.75 4.02
CA ASN A 41 -5.21 6.68 3.20
C ASN A 41 -4.35 5.43 3.41
N ILE A 42 -4.99 4.30 3.68
CA ILE A 42 -4.34 2.99 3.81
C ILE A 42 -4.91 2.08 2.73
N ILE A 43 -4.07 1.69 1.79
CA ILE A 43 -4.44 0.91 0.61
C ILE A 43 -3.75 -0.45 0.70
N ALA A 44 -4.52 -1.52 0.88
CA ALA A 44 -3.99 -2.88 0.84
C ALA A 44 -4.17 -3.49 -0.55
N VAL A 45 -3.12 -4.07 -1.10
CA VAL A 45 -3.07 -4.61 -2.47
C VAL A 45 -2.85 -6.12 -2.41
N ASP A 46 -3.81 -6.90 -2.93
CA ASP A 46 -3.82 -8.38 -2.91
C ASP A 46 -3.41 -8.96 -1.55
N GLY A 47 -2.31 -9.73 -1.49
CA GLY A 47 -1.75 -10.29 -0.26
C GLY A 47 -1.37 -9.25 0.80
N GLY A 48 -1.34 -7.96 0.45
CA GLY A 48 -1.25 -6.85 1.39
C GLY A 48 -2.42 -6.78 2.38
N ILE A 49 -3.57 -7.38 2.06
CA ILE A 49 -4.71 -7.51 2.98
C ILE A 49 -4.33 -8.36 4.20
N GLU A 50 -3.65 -9.49 3.98
CA GLU A 50 -3.17 -10.35 5.06
C GLU A 50 -2.07 -9.65 5.87
N ARG A 51 -1.17 -8.91 5.19
CA ARG A 51 -0.15 -8.10 5.86
C ARG A 51 -0.75 -7.00 6.74
N ALA A 52 -1.84 -6.39 6.31
CA ALA A 52 -2.57 -5.41 7.10
C ALA A 52 -3.13 -6.05 8.39
N ASP A 53 -3.67 -7.28 8.30
CA ASP A 53 -4.15 -8.06 9.44
C ASP A 53 -3.01 -8.39 10.43
N GLU A 54 -1.86 -8.87 9.92
CA GLU A 54 -0.64 -9.13 10.70
C GLU A 54 -0.13 -7.86 11.42
N LEU A 55 -0.21 -6.71 10.75
CA LEU A 55 0.19 -5.42 11.30
C LEU A 55 -0.84 -4.85 12.28
N GLY A 56 -2.07 -5.38 12.32
CA GLY A 56 -3.18 -4.81 13.09
C GLY A 56 -3.63 -3.45 12.54
N ILE A 57 -3.45 -3.23 11.24
CA ILE A 57 -3.78 -1.99 10.54
C ILE A 57 -5.02 -2.24 9.71
N LYS A 58 -6.08 -1.45 9.93
CA LYS A 58 -7.30 -1.51 9.11
C LYS A 58 -7.11 -0.66 7.84
N PRO A 59 -7.20 -1.24 6.64
CA PRO A 59 -7.19 -0.47 5.40
C PRO A 59 -8.44 0.40 5.25
N THR A 60 -8.26 1.50 4.54
CA THR A 60 -9.37 2.35 4.03
C THR A 60 -9.83 1.89 2.65
N HIS A 61 -8.91 1.29 1.88
CA HIS A 61 -9.16 0.78 0.53
C HIS A 61 -8.49 -0.57 0.39
N ILE A 62 -9.12 -1.47 -0.37
CA ILE A 62 -8.50 -2.71 -0.83
C ILE A 62 -8.58 -2.79 -2.36
N ILE A 63 -7.49 -3.21 -3.00
CA ILE A 63 -7.36 -3.34 -4.46
C ILE A 63 -6.84 -4.73 -4.77
N GLY A 64 -7.45 -5.39 -5.75
CA GLY A 64 -7.02 -6.72 -6.17
C GLY A 64 -8.02 -7.45 -7.05
N ASP A 65 -7.55 -8.54 -7.66
CA ASP A 65 -8.44 -9.64 -8.08
C ASP A 65 -8.68 -10.65 -6.93
N PHE A 66 -7.88 -10.55 -5.86
CA PHE A 66 -7.96 -11.29 -4.61
C PHE A 66 -7.82 -12.81 -4.75
N ASP A 67 -7.17 -13.28 -5.81
CA ASP A 67 -7.02 -14.72 -6.07
C ASP A 67 -6.09 -15.44 -5.08
N THR A 68 -5.17 -14.68 -4.44
CA THR A 68 -4.21 -15.21 -3.45
C THR A 68 -4.60 -15.01 -2.00
N VAL A 69 -5.71 -14.33 -1.70
CA VAL A 69 -6.06 -13.92 -0.33
C VAL A 69 -6.93 -14.98 0.33
N ASP A 70 -6.67 -15.30 1.59
CA ASP A 70 -7.54 -16.19 2.37
C ASP A 70 -9.00 -15.72 2.32
N PRO A 71 -9.97 -16.57 1.89
CA PRO A 71 -11.35 -16.16 1.70
C PRO A 71 -12.05 -15.67 2.98
N ASP A 72 -11.68 -16.20 4.15
CA ASP A 72 -12.26 -15.77 5.42
C ASP A 72 -11.72 -14.40 5.80
N VAL A 73 -10.43 -14.14 5.57
CA VAL A 73 -9.84 -12.80 5.73
C VAL A 73 -10.50 -11.81 4.79
N LEU A 74 -10.56 -12.11 3.49
CA LEU A 74 -11.15 -11.24 2.47
C LEU A 74 -12.61 -10.90 2.82
N LYS A 75 -13.40 -11.89 3.24
CA LYS A 75 -14.80 -11.70 3.61
C LYS A 75 -14.97 -10.69 4.76
N ARG A 76 -14.08 -10.68 5.76
CA ARG A 76 -14.13 -9.69 6.85
C ARG A 76 -14.00 -8.26 6.31
N TYR A 77 -13.09 -8.04 5.37
CA TYR A 77 -12.87 -6.73 4.76
C TYR A 77 -14.00 -6.33 3.82
N MET A 78 -14.53 -7.26 3.01
CA MET A 78 -15.65 -6.98 2.09
C MET A 78 -16.97 -6.69 2.82
N MET A 79 -17.16 -7.17 4.05
CA MET A 79 -18.35 -6.90 4.85
C MET A 79 -18.28 -5.60 5.64
N ASP A 80 -17.13 -4.93 5.67
CA ASP A 80 -16.94 -3.66 6.37
C ASP A 80 -17.23 -2.48 5.44
N GLU A 81 -18.41 -1.87 5.59
CA GLU A 81 -18.88 -0.75 4.74
C GLU A 81 -17.99 0.51 4.82
N SER A 82 -17.08 0.59 5.79
CA SER A 82 -16.13 1.70 5.87
C SER A 82 -14.91 1.53 4.94
N ILE A 83 -14.78 0.38 4.28
CA ILE A 83 -13.67 0.05 3.40
C ILE A 83 -14.13 0.13 1.95
N GLN A 84 -13.42 0.91 1.14
CA GLN A 84 -13.67 0.96 -0.29
C GLN A 84 -13.01 -0.25 -0.98
N VAL A 85 -13.80 -1.00 -1.73
CA VAL A 85 -13.34 -2.20 -2.44
C VAL A 85 -13.29 -1.92 -3.93
N ASP A 86 -12.08 -1.83 -4.47
CA ASP A 86 -11.85 -1.72 -5.91
C ASP A 86 -11.41 -3.08 -6.44
N SER A 87 -12.39 -3.92 -6.79
CA SER A 87 -12.16 -5.25 -7.37
C SER A 87 -12.04 -5.16 -8.90
N TYR A 88 -10.96 -5.72 -9.45
CA TYR A 88 -10.69 -5.71 -10.88
C TYR A 88 -10.67 -7.11 -11.48
N ARG A 89 -10.96 -7.21 -12.78
CA ARG A 89 -10.83 -8.49 -13.51
C ARG A 89 -9.35 -8.72 -13.89
N PRO A 90 -8.88 -9.98 -13.97
CA PRO A 90 -7.50 -10.31 -14.35
C PRO A 90 -7.09 -9.87 -15.77
N GLU A 91 -8.05 -9.60 -16.66
CA GLU A 91 -7.81 -9.28 -18.08
C GLU A 91 -7.33 -7.83 -18.34
N LYS A 92 -6.82 -7.14 -17.31
CA LYS A 92 -6.29 -5.78 -17.41
C LYS A 92 -4.80 -5.80 -17.76
N ASP A 93 -4.32 -4.71 -18.37
CA ASP A 93 -2.90 -4.56 -18.69
C ASP A 93 -2.09 -4.08 -17.46
N GLU A 94 -2.73 -3.38 -16.51
CA GLU A 94 -2.10 -2.84 -15.30
C GLU A 94 -2.05 -3.85 -14.15
N THR A 95 -0.94 -3.85 -13.42
CA THR A 95 -0.81 -4.57 -12.14
C THR A 95 -1.69 -3.94 -11.06
N ASP A 96 -2.07 -4.70 -10.03
CA ASP A 96 -2.85 -4.20 -8.89
C ASP A 96 -2.15 -3.04 -8.16
N THR A 97 -0.81 -3.05 -8.10
CA THR A 97 -0.05 -1.95 -7.47
C THR A 97 -0.02 -0.70 -8.38
N GLU A 98 -0.08 -0.86 -9.70
CA GLU A 98 -0.25 0.28 -10.62
C GLU A 98 -1.63 0.93 -10.48
N LEU A 99 -2.68 0.14 -10.24
CA LEU A 99 -4.01 0.66 -9.94
C LEU A 99 -4.04 1.37 -8.59
N ALA A 100 -3.27 0.91 -7.60
CA ALA A 100 -3.08 1.63 -6.35
C ALA A 100 -2.44 3.00 -6.56
N ALA A 101 -1.44 3.12 -7.45
CA ALA A 101 -0.88 4.42 -7.82
C ALA A 101 -1.91 5.34 -8.51
N ASP A 102 -2.78 4.78 -9.35
CA ASP A 102 -3.87 5.54 -9.98
C ASP A 102 -4.93 5.97 -8.96
N LEU A 103 -5.20 5.15 -7.94
CA LEU A 103 -6.04 5.55 -6.81
C LEU A 103 -5.39 6.69 -6.02
N CYS A 104 -4.10 6.62 -5.70
CA CYS A 104 -3.38 7.70 -5.02
C CYS A 104 -3.50 9.04 -5.77
N LYS A 105 -3.45 8.99 -7.11
CA LYS A 105 -3.68 10.19 -7.94
C LYS A 105 -5.09 10.74 -7.78
N ARG A 106 -6.12 9.89 -7.75
CA ARG A 106 -7.53 10.30 -7.54
C ARG A 106 -7.75 10.86 -6.13
N LEU A 107 -7.08 10.30 -5.13
CA LEU A 107 -7.11 10.75 -3.74
C LEU A 107 -6.25 12.00 -3.49
N GLU A 108 -5.60 12.53 -4.52
CA GLU A 108 -4.70 13.69 -4.46
C GLU A 108 -3.53 13.52 -3.48
N SER A 109 -3.12 12.27 -3.22
CA SER A 109 -1.98 11.92 -2.37
C SER A 109 -0.75 12.75 -2.74
N LYS A 110 0.00 13.21 -1.74
CA LYS A 110 1.26 13.95 -1.94
C LYS A 110 2.46 13.10 -1.59
N LYS A 111 2.31 12.24 -0.59
CA LYS A 111 3.40 11.43 -0.08
C LYS A 111 2.95 10.02 0.28
N VAL A 112 3.52 9.06 -0.45
CA VAL A 112 3.17 7.64 -0.39
C VAL A 112 4.34 6.84 0.19
N LEU A 113 4.06 6.05 1.22
CA LEU A 113 4.97 4.99 1.69
C LEU A 113 4.44 3.65 1.20
N ILE A 114 5.29 2.85 0.56
CA ILE A 114 4.95 1.52 0.08
C ILE A 114 5.72 0.50 0.94
N ILE A 115 5.01 -0.37 1.65
CA ILE A 115 5.61 -1.45 2.43
C ILE A 115 5.34 -2.81 1.80
N GLY A 116 6.28 -3.73 1.99
CA GLY A 116 6.19 -5.08 1.43
C GLY A 116 6.38 -5.15 -0.09
N ALA A 117 6.81 -4.06 -0.72
CA ALA A 117 6.99 -4.02 -2.17
C ALA A 117 8.15 -4.90 -2.67
N LEU A 118 9.01 -5.35 -1.75
CA LEU A 118 10.16 -6.20 -2.02
C LEU A 118 10.03 -7.55 -1.30
N GLY A 119 10.82 -8.53 -1.70
CA GLY A 119 10.95 -9.81 -1.00
C GLY A 119 9.93 -10.85 -1.47
N GLY A 120 10.16 -11.44 -2.63
CA GLY A 120 9.29 -12.45 -3.23
C GLY A 120 9.73 -12.77 -4.65
N ARG A 121 8.85 -12.48 -5.61
CA ARG A 121 9.06 -12.64 -7.05
C ARG A 121 9.79 -11.42 -7.63
N MET A 122 11.00 -11.62 -8.17
CA MET A 122 11.87 -10.56 -8.68
C MET A 122 11.22 -9.65 -9.73
N ASP A 123 10.39 -10.21 -10.61
CA ASP A 123 9.65 -9.46 -11.63
C ASP A 123 8.63 -8.49 -11.02
N HIS A 124 7.92 -8.90 -9.97
CA HIS A 124 7.04 -8.00 -9.21
C HIS A 124 7.85 -6.92 -8.45
N GLU A 125 8.99 -7.29 -7.88
CA GLU A 125 9.87 -6.34 -7.17
C GLU A 125 10.37 -5.23 -8.11
N LEU A 126 10.83 -5.60 -9.31
CA LEU A 126 11.24 -4.63 -10.32
C LEU A 126 10.08 -3.76 -10.79
N SER A 127 8.89 -4.33 -10.96
CA SER A 127 7.67 -3.58 -11.27
C SER A 127 7.37 -2.52 -10.20
N ASN A 128 7.46 -2.89 -8.92
CA ASN A 128 7.26 -1.96 -7.81
C ASN A 128 8.32 -0.86 -7.74
N ILE A 129 9.57 -1.17 -8.11
CA ILE A 129 10.63 -0.15 -8.20
C ILE A 129 10.33 0.82 -9.34
N PHE A 130 9.96 0.32 -10.53
CA PHE A 130 9.60 1.17 -11.66
C PHE A 130 8.35 2.01 -11.42
N LEU A 131 7.44 1.54 -10.56
CA LEU A 131 6.26 2.28 -10.14
C LEU A 131 6.59 3.63 -9.48
N LEU A 132 7.78 3.77 -8.85
CA LEU A 132 8.23 5.04 -8.30
C LEU A 132 8.30 6.15 -9.36
N GLU A 133 8.62 5.81 -10.60
CA GLU A 133 8.61 6.77 -11.71
C GLU A 133 7.18 7.19 -12.11
N LYS A 134 6.21 6.26 -12.03
CA LYS A 134 4.78 6.60 -12.24
C LYS A 134 4.28 7.60 -11.19
N PHE A 135 4.63 7.39 -9.92
CA PHE A 135 4.33 8.36 -8.85
C PHE A 135 4.96 9.73 -9.13
N ASN A 136 6.23 9.75 -9.53
CA ASN A 136 6.93 10.98 -9.90
C ASN A 136 6.24 11.73 -11.04
N GLN A 137 5.78 11.03 -12.09
CA GLN A 137 4.99 11.61 -13.19
C GLN A 137 3.64 12.20 -12.72
N TYR A 138 3.07 11.67 -11.64
CA TYR A 138 1.87 12.21 -11.01
C TYR A 138 2.17 13.36 -10.04
N GLY A 139 3.44 13.72 -9.84
CA GLY A 139 3.85 14.73 -8.87
C GLY A 139 3.71 14.26 -7.41
N ILE A 140 3.74 12.94 -7.19
CA ILE A 140 3.62 12.30 -5.89
C ILE A 140 5.00 11.82 -5.45
N MET A 141 5.41 12.18 -4.23
CA MET A 141 6.64 11.64 -3.64
C MET A 141 6.35 10.24 -3.10
N ALA A 142 7.02 9.22 -3.62
CA ALA A 142 6.86 7.84 -3.16
C ALA A 142 8.19 7.26 -2.65
N ALA A 143 8.11 6.40 -1.64
CA ALA A 143 9.24 5.64 -1.11
C ALA A 143 8.84 4.19 -0.81
N ILE A 144 9.78 3.26 -0.96
CA ILE A 144 9.63 1.85 -0.57
C ILE A 144 10.38 1.61 0.75
N ALA A 145 9.77 0.83 1.65
CA ALA A 145 10.36 0.43 2.92
C ALA A 145 10.16 -1.06 3.25
#